data_AF-A0ABC8JGZ5-F1
#
_entry.id   AF-A0ABC8JGZ5-F1
#
_cell.length_a   1.000
_cell.length_b   1.000
_cell.length_c   1.000
_cell.angle_alpha   90.00
_cell.angle_beta   90.00
_cell.angle_gamma   90.00
#
_symmetry.space_group_name_H-M   'P 1'
#
loop_
_entity.id
_entity.type
_entity.pdbx_description
1 polymer ?
#
loop_
_entity_poly.entity_id
_entity_poly.type
_entity_poly.pdbx_seq_one_letter_code
_entity_poly.pdbx_strand_id
1 'polypeptide(L)'
;MIMQTLCFITLFIAIFTSQTTSAYRFKFNHFGNGTDLFSFHGDAEYGHDSDGTTRSGSVSLTKDKTPFSHGRAIFINPITFKPPNNASSVYPFKTSFTFSITPHQTNPTPGHGLAFLVVPSNQHSGSGLGYLSLVNRTSNGNPSNHLFAVEFDVFQDKSFKDINDNHVGVDINSVDSVNSVKSGYWVMTRNGWLFKDLKLSSGDKYTAWIEYNNNYKVISVTIGLAHLKKPNRPLIEAKFDLSNVLLEKMYAGFAGSMGRGVERHEIWDWTFQN
;
A
#
# COMPACT_ATOMS: atom_id res chain seq x y z
N MET A 1 34.56 -48.67 -54.55
CA MET A 1 34.94 -47.33 -54.03
C MET A 1 33.66 -46.67 -53.52
N ILE A 2 33.34 -46.88 -52.25
CA ILE A 2 32.12 -46.35 -51.61
C ILE A 2 32.55 -45.17 -50.76
N MET A 3 32.11 -43.97 -51.14
CA MET A 3 32.42 -42.72 -50.45
C MET A 3 31.37 -42.53 -49.35
N GLN A 4 31.77 -42.67 -48.09
CA GLN A 4 30.90 -42.37 -46.95
C GLN A 4 30.95 -40.87 -46.67
N THR A 5 29.83 -40.19 -46.86
CA THR A 5 29.65 -38.78 -46.51
C THR A 5 29.38 -38.67 -45.00
N LEU A 6 30.34 -38.10 -44.27
CA LEU A 6 30.21 -37.84 -42.83
C LEU A 6 29.37 -36.57 -42.64
N CYS A 7 28.18 -36.70 -42.06
CA CYS A 7 27.30 -35.58 -41.75
C CYS A 7 27.60 -35.10 -40.32
N PHE A 8 28.17 -33.91 -40.18
CA PHE A 8 28.37 -33.27 -38.87
C PHE A 8 27.11 -32.51 -38.48
N ILE A 9 26.40 -33.00 -37.46
CA ILE A 9 25.31 -32.27 -36.81
C ILE A 9 25.95 -31.33 -35.78
N THR A 10 25.89 -30.02 -36.02
CA THR A 10 26.32 -29.00 -35.08
C THR A 10 25.25 -28.80 -34.01
N LEU A 11 25.56 -29.19 -32.77
CA LEU A 11 24.72 -28.97 -31.60
C LEU A 11 24.85 -27.49 -31.16
N PHE A 12 23.82 -26.68 -31.42
CA PHE A 12 23.72 -25.33 -30.86
C PHE A 12 23.32 -25.42 -29.39
N ILE A 13 24.28 -25.21 -28.49
CA ILE A 13 24.02 -25.04 -27.06
C ILE A 13 23.57 -23.59 -26.85
N ALA A 14 22.27 -23.38 -26.68
CA ALA A 14 21.74 -22.09 -26.24
C ALA A 14 22.15 -21.86 -24.78
N ILE A 15 23.11 -20.96 -24.55
CA ILE A 15 23.46 -20.50 -23.21
C ILE A 15 22.34 -19.56 -22.76
N PHE A 16 21.37 -20.11 -22.02
CA PHE A 16 20.41 -19.31 -21.29
C PHE A 16 21.15 -18.63 -20.13
N THR A 17 21.45 -17.35 -20.27
CA THR A 17 21.86 -16.53 -19.13
C THR A 17 20.65 -16.40 -18.21
N SER A 18 20.62 -17.19 -17.14
CA SER A 18 19.64 -17.00 -16.07
C SER A 18 19.91 -15.64 -15.44
N GLN A 19 19.13 -14.62 -15.79
CA GLN A 19 19.11 -13.39 -15.01
C GLN A 19 18.58 -13.77 -13.63
N THR A 20 19.45 -13.70 -12.62
CA THR A 20 19.05 -13.81 -11.22
C THR A 20 18.19 -12.59 -10.91
N THR A 21 16.87 -12.73 -10.96
CA THR A 21 15.95 -11.74 -10.40
C THR A 21 16.03 -11.86 -8.88
N SER A 22 16.67 -10.90 -8.20
CA SER A 22 16.58 -10.85 -6.75
C SER A 22 15.18 -10.38 -6.35
N ALA A 23 14.47 -11.24 -5.63
CA ALA A 23 13.24 -10.85 -4.96
C ALA A 23 13.56 -9.76 -3.92
N TYR A 24 12.88 -8.62 -4.00
CA TYR A 24 12.96 -7.60 -2.96
C TYR A 24 12.15 -8.09 -1.77
N ARG A 25 12.78 -8.30 -0.62
CA ARG A 25 12.10 -8.77 0.59
C ARG A 25 12.60 -8.02 1.82
N PHE A 26 11.66 -7.52 2.62
CA PHE A 26 11.97 -7.02 3.96
C PHE A 26 10.81 -7.27 4.92
N LYS A 27 11.14 -7.17 6.22
CA LYS A 27 10.21 -7.27 7.34
C LYS A 27 10.66 -6.34 8.46
N PHE A 28 9.80 -5.39 8.80
CA PHE A 28 9.88 -4.56 9.98
C PHE A 28 8.86 -5.09 10.99
N ASN A 29 9.31 -5.60 12.14
CA ASN A 29 8.40 -6.07 13.20
C ASN A 29 7.95 -4.93 14.13
N HIS A 30 8.72 -3.84 14.14
CA HIS A 30 8.48 -2.58 14.84
C HIS A 30 9.38 -1.52 14.19
N PHE A 31 9.19 -0.26 14.54
CA PHE A 31 9.95 0.87 14.02
C PHE A 31 10.70 1.64 15.12
N GLY A 32 11.64 2.51 14.73
CA GLY A 32 12.40 3.38 15.63
C GLY A 32 13.57 2.68 16.33
N ASN A 33 14.09 1.57 15.78
CA ASN A 33 15.20 0.82 16.40
C ASN A 33 16.61 1.31 16.00
N GLY A 34 16.69 2.40 15.24
CA GLY A 34 17.95 2.96 14.72
C GLY A 34 18.48 2.31 13.43
N THR A 35 17.85 1.23 12.95
CA THR A 35 18.20 0.54 11.69
C THR A 35 17.15 0.67 10.59
N ASP A 36 15.98 1.24 10.92
CA ASP A 36 14.89 1.42 9.97
C ASP A 36 15.23 2.49 8.94
N LEU A 37 15.05 2.13 7.67
CA LEU A 37 15.46 2.94 6.53
C LEU A 37 14.25 3.66 5.93
N PHE A 38 13.78 4.71 6.61
CA PHE A 38 12.66 5.56 6.16
C PHE A 38 13.08 7.02 5.94
N SER A 39 12.50 7.63 4.91
CA SER A 39 12.41 9.08 4.76
C SER A 39 11.03 9.53 5.20
N PHE A 40 10.99 10.45 6.16
CA PHE A 40 9.77 11.11 6.59
C PHE A 40 9.57 12.42 5.84
N HIS A 41 8.35 12.67 5.40
CA HIS A 41 7.93 13.91 4.75
C HIS A 41 6.67 14.46 5.43
N GLY A 42 6.51 15.78 5.39
CA GLY A 42 5.42 16.46 6.09
C GLY A 42 5.53 16.26 7.59
N ASP A 43 4.42 15.85 8.21
CA ASP A 43 4.33 15.60 9.65
C ASP A 43 4.63 14.16 10.08
N ALA A 44 5.01 13.28 9.16
CA ALA A 44 5.30 11.90 9.53
C ALA A 44 6.52 11.82 10.48
N GLU A 45 6.46 10.90 11.43
CA GLU A 45 7.47 10.73 12.48
C GLU A 45 7.41 9.30 13.05
N TYR A 46 8.39 8.94 13.88
CA TYR A 46 8.23 7.75 14.73
C TYR A 46 7.12 8.00 15.77
N GLY A 47 6.17 7.08 15.82
CA GLY A 47 5.08 7.07 16.80
C GLY A 47 5.47 6.36 18.09
N HIS A 48 4.50 6.12 18.98
CA HIS A 48 4.79 5.60 20.31
C HIS A 48 5.03 4.09 20.29
N ASP A 49 5.88 3.63 21.20
CA ASP A 49 5.95 2.23 21.59
C ASP A 49 4.70 1.85 22.41
N SER A 50 4.56 0.56 22.65
CA SER A 50 3.61 -0.06 23.57
C SER A 50 3.65 0.52 25.00
N ASP A 51 4.74 1.16 25.42
CA ASP A 51 4.85 1.87 26.70
C ASP A 51 4.10 3.23 26.71
N GLY A 52 3.68 3.72 25.54
CA GLY A 52 3.01 5.02 25.37
C GLY A 52 3.91 6.24 25.56
N THR A 53 5.20 6.07 25.84
CA THR A 53 6.14 7.15 26.18
C THR A 53 7.32 7.25 25.22
N THR A 54 7.88 6.12 24.80
CA THR A 54 9.02 6.08 23.89
C THR A 54 8.55 6.25 22.46
N ARG A 55 9.20 7.10 21.67
CA ARG A 55 8.89 7.25 20.24
C ARG A 55 9.63 6.22 19.39
N SER A 56 9.39 4.93 19.66
CA SER A 56 9.98 3.82 18.92
C SER A 56 9.08 2.59 18.99
N GLY A 57 8.22 2.40 18.01
CA GLY A 57 7.42 1.18 17.91
C GLY A 57 6.50 1.19 16.69
N SER A 58 6.06 2.39 16.30
CA SER A 58 5.24 2.64 15.13
C SER A 58 5.83 3.75 14.25
N VAL A 59 5.31 3.87 13.03
CA VAL A 59 5.41 5.05 12.18
C VAL A 59 4.08 5.80 12.24
N SER A 60 4.12 7.05 12.70
CA SER A 60 2.96 7.96 12.72
C SER A 60 2.96 8.81 11.46
N LEU A 61 1.86 8.80 10.70
CA LEU A 61 1.71 9.58 9.46
C LEU A 61 1.13 10.97 9.71
N THR A 62 0.55 11.17 10.89
CA THR A 62 -0.03 12.41 11.37
C THR A 62 0.44 12.69 12.80
N LYS A 63 0.37 13.95 13.24
CA LYS A 63 0.74 14.38 14.60
C LYS A 63 -0.48 14.65 15.47
N ASP A 64 -0.51 14.02 16.64
CA ASP A 64 -1.51 14.30 17.67
C ASP A 64 -1.51 15.79 18.02
N LYS A 65 -2.69 16.41 18.06
CA LYS A 65 -2.92 17.83 18.38
C LYS A 65 -2.52 18.83 17.29
N THR A 66 -2.22 18.37 16.07
CA THR A 66 -2.05 19.23 14.90
C THR A 66 -3.19 18.99 13.91
N PRO A 67 -4.31 19.74 14.01
CA PRO A 67 -5.35 19.68 12.97
C PRO A 67 -4.75 19.93 11.58
N PHE A 68 -5.30 19.28 10.57
CA PHE A 68 -4.80 19.29 9.19
C PHE A 68 -3.41 18.68 8.98
N SER A 69 -2.89 17.92 9.96
CA SER A 69 -1.63 17.21 9.82
C SER A 69 -1.66 16.21 8.67
N HIS A 70 -0.56 16.11 7.92
CA HIS A 70 -0.40 15.12 6.87
C HIS A 70 1.07 14.80 6.63
N GLY A 71 1.36 13.58 6.21
CA GLY A 71 2.74 13.12 6.06
C GLY A 71 2.89 11.91 5.17
N ARG A 72 4.16 11.55 4.90
CA ARG A 72 4.54 10.28 4.27
C ARG A 72 5.72 9.66 4.99
N ALA A 73 5.72 8.34 5.09
CA ALA A 73 6.88 7.56 5.47
C ALA A 73 7.25 6.65 4.31
N ILE A 74 8.38 6.92 3.65
CA ILE A 74 8.82 6.25 2.43
C ILE A 74 10.05 5.41 2.74
N PHE A 75 10.03 4.15 2.34
CA PHE A 75 11.21 3.30 2.46
C PHE A 75 12.29 3.75 1.48
N ILE A 76 13.52 3.99 1.95
CA ILE A 76 14.52 4.74 1.16
C ILE A 76 15.09 3.97 -0.03
N ASN A 77 15.02 2.65 -0.03
CA ASN A 77 15.59 1.84 -1.10
C ASN A 77 14.51 1.59 -2.16
N PRO A 78 14.73 1.99 -3.42
CA PRO A 78 13.76 1.75 -4.47
C PRO A 78 13.63 0.26 -4.76
N ILE A 79 12.38 -0.17 -4.94
CA ILE A 79 11.99 -1.53 -5.27
C ILE A 79 11.88 -1.64 -6.79
N THR A 80 12.44 -2.71 -7.35
CA THR A 80 12.32 -2.98 -8.79
C THR A 80 11.00 -3.69 -9.05
N PHE A 81 10.02 -3.01 -9.65
CA PHE A 81 8.67 -3.55 -9.93
C PHE A 81 8.54 -4.13 -11.34
N LYS A 82 9.43 -3.78 -12.29
CA LYS A 82 9.41 -4.35 -13.65
C LYS A 82 10.75 -4.98 -14.02
N PRO A 83 10.77 -5.97 -14.92
CA PRO A 83 12.02 -6.42 -15.51
C PRO A 83 12.63 -5.28 -16.35
N PRO A 84 13.95 -5.09 -16.31
CA PRO A 84 14.63 -4.23 -17.26
C PRO A 84 14.26 -4.64 -18.69
N ASN A 85 13.88 -3.68 -19.52
CA ASN A 85 13.48 -3.88 -20.93
C ASN A 85 12.15 -4.64 -21.16
N ASN A 86 11.30 -4.83 -20.15
CA ASN A 86 9.94 -5.33 -20.34
C ASN A 86 8.91 -4.42 -19.68
N ALA A 87 8.40 -3.44 -20.45
CA ALA A 87 7.44 -2.46 -19.96
C ALA A 87 6.05 -3.05 -19.65
N SER A 88 5.71 -4.22 -20.23
CA SER A 88 4.38 -4.84 -20.18
C SER A 88 4.18 -5.83 -19.04
N SER A 89 5.23 -6.10 -18.25
CA SER A 89 5.17 -7.02 -17.12
C SER A 89 5.60 -6.36 -15.84
N VAL A 90 4.89 -6.68 -14.76
CA VAL A 90 5.21 -6.26 -13.39
C VAL A 90 5.50 -7.52 -12.57
N TYR A 91 6.49 -7.47 -11.68
CA TYR A 91 6.72 -8.54 -10.73
C TYR A 91 5.52 -8.65 -9.78
N PRO A 92 4.93 -9.85 -9.63
CA PRO A 92 3.87 -10.04 -8.65
C PRO A 92 4.43 -9.72 -7.27
N PHE A 93 3.68 -8.97 -6.46
CA PHE A 93 4.12 -8.62 -5.12
C PHE A 93 3.03 -8.89 -4.10
N LYS A 94 3.47 -9.02 -2.86
CA LYS A 94 2.62 -9.08 -1.68
C LYS A 94 3.21 -8.17 -0.61
N THR A 95 2.33 -7.45 0.06
CA THR A 95 2.68 -6.60 1.18
C THR A 95 1.64 -6.77 2.26
N SER A 96 2.06 -6.69 3.51
CA SER A 96 1.15 -6.62 4.65
C SER A 96 1.71 -5.78 5.75
N PHE A 97 0.81 -5.10 6.45
CA PHE A 97 1.15 -4.19 7.52
C PHE A 97 -0.01 -4.11 8.51
N THR A 98 0.32 -3.92 9.78
CA THR A 98 -0.66 -3.59 10.80
C THR A 98 -0.75 -2.08 10.95
N PHE A 99 -1.96 -1.55 11.01
CA PHE A 99 -2.23 -0.13 11.20
C PHE A 99 -3.32 0.12 12.24
N SER A 100 -3.41 1.35 12.73
CA SER A 100 -4.53 1.85 13.53
C SER A 100 -4.85 3.29 13.17
N ILE A 101 -6.13 3.65 13.25
CA ILE A 101 -6.63 5.03 13.15
C ILE A 101 -7.31 5.34 14.49
N THR A 102 -6.65 6.15 15.31
CA THR A 102 -7.08 6.45 16.69
C THR A 102 -7.63 7.86 16.78
N PRO A 103 -8.96 8.03 16.96
CA PRO A 103 -9.55 9.36 17.09
C PRO A 103 -9.26 9.95 18.48
N HIS A 104 -8.79 11.20 18.51
CA HIS A 104 -8.52 11.95 19.75
C HIS A 104 -9.50 13.10 19.99
N GLN A 105 -10.02 13.73 18.91
CA GLN A 105 -11.05 14.75 18.99
C GLN A 105 -12.13 14.43 17.97
N THR A 106 -13.31 14.03 18.46
CA THR A 106 -14.42 13.57 17.61
C THR A 106 -15.44 14.67 17.29
N ASN A 107 -15.25 15.88 17.83
CA ASN A 107 -16.03 17.06 17.49
C ASN A 107 -15.08 18.23 17.16
N PRO A 108 -14.93 18.61 15.87
CA PRO A 108 -15.68 18.12 14.71
C PRO A 108 -15.31 16.69 14.30
N THR A 109 -16.10 16.09 13.41
CA THR A 109 -15.91 14.71 12.91
C THR A 109 -14.47 14.47 12.48
N PRO A 110 -13.84 13.39 12.96
CA PRO A 110 -12.49 13.03 12.60
C PRO A 110 -12.43 12.47 11.17
N GLY A 111 -11.26 12.54 10.55
CA GLY A 111 -10.99 12.23 9.14
C GLY A 111 -9.55 12.64 8.82
N HIS A 112 -8.91 12.18 7.74
CA HIS A 112 -9.49 11.54 6.56
C HIS A 112 -9.08 10.08 6.39
N GLY A 113 -7.81 9.74 6.56
CA GLY A 113 -7.37 8.34 6.46
C GLY A 113 -5.88 8.17 6.19
N LEU A 114 -5.52 6.95 5.82
CA LEU A 114 -4.16 6.57 5.44
C LEU A 114 -4.17 5.67 4.21
N ALA A 115 -3.01 5.54 3.57
CA ALA A 115 -2.85 4.68 2.40
C ALA A 115 -1.46 4.02 2.38
N PHE A 116 -1.41 2.78 1.90
CA PHE A 116 -0.19 2.21 1.33
C PHE A 116 0.01 2.81 -0.06
N LEU A 117 1.22 3.17 -0.43
CA LEU A 117 1.50 3.81 -1.73
C LEU A 117 2.75 3.24 -2.40
N VAL A 118 2.77 3.33 -3.73
CA VAL A 118 3.93 3.14 -4.60
C VAL A 118 4.07 4.34 -5.53
N VAL A 119 5.22 5.02 -5.50
CA VAL A 119 5.49 6.31 -6.19
C VAL A 119 6.85 6.33 -6.88
N PRO A 120 7.03 7.12 -7.96
CA PRO A 120 8.25 7.09 -8.76
C PRO A 120 9.46 7.76 -8.07
N SER A 121 9.21 8.64 -7.09
CA SER A 121 10.26 9.36 -6.38
C SER A 121 10.00 9.44 -4.88
N ASN A 122 11.07 9.48 -4.10
CA ASN A 122 11.04 9.74 -2.67
C ASN A 122 10.94 11.27 -2.41
N GLN A 123 9.88 11.88 -2.95
CA GLN A 123 9.54 13.29 -2.76
C GLN A 123 8.08 13.42 -2.36
N HIS A 124 7.75 14.56 -1.75
CA HIS A 124 6.41 14.86 -1.28
C HIS A 124 5.85 16.11 -1.95
N SER A 125 4.77 15.92 -2.69
CA SER A 125 3.99 16.98 -3.34
C SER A 125 2.49 16.84 -3.09
N GLY A 126 2.09 15.91 -2.23
CA GLY A 126 0.70 15.70 -1.85
C GLY A 126 0.22 16.72 -0.83
N SER A 127 -1.08 16.97 -0.78
CA SER A 127 -1.71 17.83 0.24
C SER A 127 -2.46 17.00 1.29
N GLY A 128 -2.74 17.59 2.45
CA GLY A 128 -3.61 16.99 3.46
C GLY A 128 -5.09 16.93 3.04
N LEU A 129 -6.00 16.84 4.02
CA LEU A 129 -7.43 16.57 3.80
C LEU A 129 -7.66 15.26 3.01
N GLY A 130 -8.77 15.11 2.30
CA GLY A 130 -9.08 13.91 1.51
C GLY A 130 -8.12 13.62 0.34
N TYR A 131 -7.07 14.42 0.14
CA TYR A 131 -5.99 14.05 -0.78
C TYR A 131 -5.00 13.03 -0.17
N LEU A 132 -5.16 12.67 1.11
CA LEU A 132 -4.41 11.64 1.83
C LEU A 132 -2.89 11.78 1.78
N SER A 133 -2.38 13.00 1.56
CA SER A 133 -0.96 13.22 1.28
C SER A 133 -0.49 12.47 0.02
N LEU A 134 -1.37 11.97 -0.86
CA LEU A 134 -1.07 11.20 -2.07
C LEU A 134 -0.91 12.07 -3.31
N VAL A 135 -1.85 12.99 -3.52
CA VAL A 135 -1.89 13.93 -4.64
C VAL A 135 -2.29 15.31 -4.11
N ASN A 136 -2.49 16.27 -4.99
CA ASN A 136 -3.04 17.57 -4.62
C ASN A 136 -4.08 17.99 -5.65
N ARG A 137 -4.70 19.16 -5.43
CA ARG A 137 -5.78 19.67 -6.30
C ARG A 137 -5.43 19.70 -7.79
N THR A 138 -4.19 19.96 -8.17
CA THR A 138 -3.78 20.07 -9.59
C THR A 138 -3.24 18.77 -10.15
N SER A 139 -2.74 17.86 -9.30
CA SER A 139 -2.24 16.56 -9.74
C SER A 139 -3.28 15.44 -9.67
N ASN A 140 -4.41 15.61 -8.97
CA ASN A 140 -5.43 14.56 -8.83
C ASN A 140 -5.95 14.08 -10.20
N GLY A 141 -5.74 12.81 -10.52
CA GLY A 141 -6.11 12.21 -11.80
C GLY A 141 -5.07 12.35 -12.92
N ASN A 142 -3.92 12.98 -12.67
CA ASN A 142 -2.87 13.12 -13.69
C ASN A 142 -2.11 11.80 -13.90
N PRO A 143 -2.12 11.20 -15.10
CA PRO A 143 -1.41 9.95 -15.38
C PRO A 143 0.10 10.00 -15.13
N SER A 144 0.72 11.18 -15.21
CA SER A 144 2.14 11.38 -14.92
C SER A 144 2.51 11.24 -13.43
N ASN A 145 1.52 11.07 -12.55
CA ASN A 145 1.77 10.78 -11.13
C ASN A 145 2.48 9.43 -10.95
N HIS A 146 2.19 8.45 -11.82
CA HIS A 146 2.63 7.06 -11.66
C HIS A 146 2.37 6.55 -10.23
N LEU A 147 1.19 6.84 -9.70
CA LEU A 147 0.81 6.53 -8.33
C LEU A 147 -0.13 5.33 -8.31
N PHE A 148 0.23 4.34 -7.51
CA PHE A 148 -0.67 3.28 -7.06
C PHE A 148 -0.81 3.40 -5.54
N ALA A 149 -2.03 3.37 -5.02
CA ALA A 149 -2.27 3.31 -3.60
C ALA A 149 -3.46 2.40 -3.23
N VAL A 150 -3.48 1.98 -1.97
CA VAL A 150 -4.64 1.35 -1.34
C VAL A 150 -4.95 2.16 -0.10
N GLU A 151 -6.08 2.85 -0.13
CA GLU A 151 -6.53 3.76 0.91
C GLU A 151 -7.45 3.08 1.92
N PHE A 152 -7.43 3.62 3.14
CA PHE A 152 -8.27 3.27 4.28
C PHE A 152 -8.87 4.58 4.77
N ASP A 153 -10.00 4.93 4.17
CA ASP A 153 -10.67 6.21 4.33
C ASP A 153 -11.75 6.13 5.40
N VAL A 154 -11.80 7.14 6.26
CA VAL A 154 -12.72 7.27 7.40
C VAL A 154 -13.54 8.57 7.36
N PHE A 155 -13.59 9.25 6.20
CA PHE A 155 -14.31 10.49 6.03
C PHE A 155 -14.87 10.66 4.62
N GLN A 156 -16.20 10.72 4.49
CA GLN A 156 -16.84 10.86 3.19
C GLN A 156 -16.69 12.28 2.60
N ASP A 157 -15.87 12.42 1.56
CA ASP A 157 -15.83 13.57 0.67
C ASP A 157 -16.53 13.25 -0.67
N LYS A 158 -17.71 13.85 -0.86
CA LYS A 158 -18.49 13.68 -2.10
C LYS A 158 -17.77 14.19 -3.35
N SER A 159 -16.80 15.09 -3.22
CA SER A 159 -16.01 15.57 -4.35
C SER A 159 -14.99 14.54 -4.85
N PHE A 160 -14.65 13.55 -4.02
CA PHE A 160 -13.80 12.39 -4.36
C PHE A 160 -14.61 11.11 -4.65
N LYS A 161 -15.94 11.22 -4.69
CA LYS A 161 -16.90 10.13 -4.98
C LYS A 161 -16.88 8.99 -3.96
N ASP A 162 -16.53 9.31 -2.72
CA ASP A 162 -16.51 8.35 -1.62
C ASP A 162 -17.87 7.69 -1.41
N ILE A 163 -17.86 6.36 -1.37
CA ILE A 163 -19.07 5.54 -1.26
C ILE A 163 -19.73 5.65 0.13
N ASN A 164 -18.94 5.93 1.17
CA ASN A 164 -19.33 6.18 2.56
C ASN A 164 -18.14 6.74 3.34
N ASP A 165 -18.32 6.96 4.63
CA ASP A 165 -17.33 7.52 5.56
C ASP A 165 -16.42 6.46 6.22
N ASN A 166 -16.34 5.25 5.68
CA ASN A 166 -15.53 4.16 6.23
C ASN A 166 -15.35 3.04 5.18
N HIS A 167 -14.37 3.22 4.30
CA HIS A 167 -14.15 2.33 3.15
C HIS A 167 -12.66 2.03 2.91
N VAL A 168 -12.43 0.99 2.11
CA VAL A 168 -11.13 0.64 1.56
C VAL A 168 -11.20 0.88 0.05
N GLY A 169 -10.18 1.54 -0.49
CA GLY A 169 -10.12 1.96 -1.88
C GLY A 169 -8.84 1.50 -2.59
N VAL A 170 -8.92 1.38 -3.91
CA VAL A 170 -7.77 1.16 -4.80
C VAL A 170 -7.64 2.38 -5.70
N ASP A 171 -6.52 3.06 -5.56
CA ASP A 171 -6.27 4.37 -6.14
C ASP A 171 -5.23 4.28 -7.24
N ILE A 172 -5.54 4.91 -8.37
CA ILE A 172 -4.65 5.00 -9.52
C ILE A 172 -4.55 6.46 -9.95
N ASN A 173 -3.39 7.08 -9.71
CA ASN A 173 -3.11 8.48 -10.03
C ASN A 173 -4.05 9.53 -9.42
N SER A 174 -5.01 9.13 -8.59
CA SER A 174 -6.12 9.92 -8.07
C SER A 174 -6.57 9.34 -6.74
N VAL A 175 -7.16 10.17 -5.86
CA VAL A 175 -7.94 9.70 -4.69
C VAL A 175 -9.39 9.32 -5.06
N ASP A 176 -9.79 9.56 -6.31
CA ASP A 176 -11.01 8.96 -6.86
C ASP A 176 -10.72 7.49 -7.18
N SER A 177 -11.05 6.62 -6.22
CA SER A 177 -10.81 5.17 -6.24
C SER A 177 -11.37 4.50 -7.51
N VAL A 178 -10.56 3.68 -8.19
CA VAL A 178 -11.05 2.83 -9.31
C VAL A 178 -11.89 1.65 -8.82
N ASN A 179 -11.73 1.28 -7.54
CA ASN A 179 -12.56 0.31 -6.86
C ASN A 179 -12.57 0.64 -5.36
N SER A 180 -13.75 0.74 -4.76
CA SER A 180 -13.89 0.93 -3.32
C SER A 180 -15.03 0.08 -2.77
N VAL A 181 -14.87 -0.37 -1.52
CA VAL A 181 -15.87 -1.15 -0.80
C VAL A 181 -15.89 -0.76 0.68
N LYS A 182 -17.06 -0.88 1.31
CA LYS A 182 -17.20 -0.64 2.76
C LYS A 182 -16.20 -1.49 3.54
N SER A 183 -15.59 -0.91 4.56
CA SER A 183 -14.58 -1.60 5.36
C SER A 183 -15.18 -2.76 6.16
N GLY A 184 -14.56 -3.93 6.01
CA GLY A 184 -15.01 -5.15 6.66
C GLY A 184 -14.24 -6.36 6.18
N TYR A 185 -14.60 -7.54 6.68
CA TYR A 185 -13.98 -8.79 6.26
C TYR A 185 -14.97 -9.94 6.22
N TRP A 186 -14.64 -10.95 5.41
CA TRP A 186 -15.48 -12.12 5.22
C TRP A 186 -15.04 -13.27 6.12
N VAL A 187 -15.99 -13.88 6.83
CA VAL A 187 -15.78 -15.07 7.65
C VAL A 187 -16.61 -16.21 7.09
N MET A 188 -16.00 -17.38 6.93
CA MET A 188 -16.72 -18.59 6.56
C MET A 188 -17.51 -19.10 7.77
N THR A 189 -18.82 -19.25 7.62
CA THR A 189 -19.71 -19.86 8.61
C THR A 189 -20.33 -21.13 8.06
N ARG A 190 -21.07 -21.87 8.89
CA ARG A 190 -21.85 -23.04 8.42
C ARG A 190 -22.89 -22.68 7.35
N ASN A 191 -23.34 -21.43 7.33
CA ASN A 191 -24.35 -20.93 6.40
C ASN A 191 -23.72 -20.14 5.23
N GLY A 192 -22.42 -20.28 5.00
CA GLY A 192 -21.67 -19.56 3.97
C GLY A 192 -20.94 -18.32 4.49
N TRP A 193 -20.59 -17.42 3.57
CA TRP A 193 -19.81 -16.22 3.86
C TRP A 193 -20.64 -15.17 4.60
N LEU A 194 -20.16 -14.75 5.76
CA LEU A 194 -20.71 -13.63 6.54
C LEU A 194 -19.76 -12.44 6.47
N PHE A 195 -20.28 -11.27 6.11
CA PHE A 195 -19.54 -10.01 6.18
C PHE A 195 -19.54 -9.48 7.61
N LYS A 196 -18.38 -9.05 8.10
CA LYS A 196 -18.19 -8.39 9.39
C LYS A 196 -17.69 -6.99 9.14
N ASP A 197 -18.52 -6.00 9.46
CA ASP A 197 -18.14 -4.59 9.38
C ASP A 197 -16.94 -4.28 10.29
N LEU A 198 -16.05 -3.42 9.81
CA LEU A 198 -14.98 -2.82 10.60
C LEU A 198 -15.19 -1.32 10.67
N LYS A 199 -15.00 -0.73 11.84
CA LYS A 199 -14.91 0.72 12.00
C LYS A 199 -13.44 1.09 12.06
N LEU A 200 -12.86 1.54 10.94
CA LEU A 200 -11.43 1.80 10.83
C LEU A 200 -10.96 2.83 11.87
N SER A 201 -11.69 3.94 12.04
CA SER A 201 -11.45 4.94 13.10
C SER A 201 -12.05 4.50 14.45
N SER A 202 -11.50 3.41 15.00
CA SER A 202 -11.85 2.88 16.33
C SER A 202 -10.68 2.89 17.31
N GLY A 203 -9.46 3.08 16.82
CA GLY A 203 -8.21 2.82 17.56
C GLY A 203 -7.80 1.35 17.62
N ASP A 204 -8.64 0.42 17.14
CA ASP A 204 -8.26 -0.99 17.02
C ASP A 204 -7.14 -1.16 15.99
N LYS A 205 -6.31 -2.19 16.20
CA LYS A 205 -5.29 -2.59 15.23
C LYS A 205 -5.88 -3.51 14.17
N TYR A 206 -5.67 -3.15 12.92
CA TYR A 206 -6.07 -3.91 11.74
C TYR A 206 -4.84 -4.32 10.95
N THR A 207 -4.87 -5.50 10.34
CA THR A 207 -3.84 -5.90 9.38
C THR A 207 -4.44 -5.87 7.97
N ALA A 208 -3.72 -5.23 7.05
CA ALA A 208 -4.01 -5.25 5.63
C ALA A 208 -3.04 -6.18 4.90
N TRP A 209 -3.55 -6.89 3.90
CA TRP A 209 -2.76 -7.68 2.94
C TRP A 209 -3.12 -7.21 1.53
N ILE A 210 -2.12 -6.77 0.78
CA ILE A 210 -2.26 -6.33 -0.60
C ILE A 210 -1.41 -7.24 -1.48
N GLU A 211 -2.01 -7.83 -2.49
CA GLU A 211 -1.35 -8.74 -3.41
C GLU A 211 -1.64 -8.33 -4.85
N TYR A 212 -0.63 -8.37 -5.71
CA TYR A 212 -0.80 -8.19 -7.15
C TYR A 212 -0.43 -9.45 -7.89
N ASN A 213 -1.38 -9.97 -8.67
CA ASN A 213 -1.17 -11.10 -9.56
C ASN A 213 -1.02 -10.60 -11.01
N ASN A 214 0.19 -10.68 -11.55
CA ASN A 214 0.50 -10.20 -12.90
C ASN A 214 -0.12 -11.06 -14.02
N ASN A 215 -0.42 -12.33 -13.77
CA ASN A 215 -1.03 -13.19 -14.80
C ASN A 215 -2.50 -12.84 -15.02
N TYR A 216 -3.21 -12.52 -13.94
CA TYR A 216 -4.62 -12.16 -13.99
C TYR A 216 -4.87 -10.65 -14.01
N LYS A 217 -3.82 -9.84 -13.79
CA LYS A 217 -3.91 -8.37 -13.65
C LYS A 217 -4.90 -8.01 -12.55
N VAL A 218 -4.76 -8.65 -11.39
CA VAL A 218 -5.66 -8.50 -10.25
C VAL A 218 -4.90 -7.97 -9.04
N ILE A 219 -5.45 -6.91 -8.44
CA ILE A 219 -5.06 -6.39 -7.13
C ILE A 219 -6.05 -6.96 -6.13
N SER A 220 -5.55 -7.75 -5.17
CA SER A 220 -6.35 -8.31 -4.07
C SER A 220 -6.04 -7.55 -2.79
N VAL A 221 -7.06 -7.00 -2.13
CA VAL A 221 -6.93 -6.37 -0.81
C VAL A 221 -7.74 -7.17 0.18
N THR A 222 -7.10 -7.58 1.27
CA THR A 222 -7.75 -8.22 2.41
C THR A 222 -7.46 -7.39 3.65
N ILE A 223 -8.44 -7.24 4.54
CA ILE A 223 -8.28 -6.58 5.84
C ILE A 223 -8.89 -7.48 6.93
N GLY A 224 -8.39 -7.39 8.15
CA GLY A 224 -8.97 -8.05 9.32
C GLY A 224 -8.42 -7.46 10.62
N LEU A 225 -8.99 -7.87 11.76
CA LEU A 225 -8.44 -7.52 13.07
C LEU A 225 -7.03 -8.13 13.22
N ALA A 226 -6.08 -7.38 13.77
CA ALA A 226 -4.67 -7.77 13.77
C ALA A 226 -4.38 -9.09 14.52
N HIS A 227 -5.21 -9.45 15.51
CA HIS A 227 -5.08 -10.70 16.26
C HIS A 227 -5.66 -11.92 15.53
N LEU A 228 -6.30 -11.72 14.37
CA LEU A 228 -6.87 -12.78 13.54
C LEU A 228 -5.93 -13.14 12.39
N LYS A 229 -6.09 -14.35 11.87
CA LYS A 229 -5.42 -14.76 10.62
C LYS A 229 -6.03 -14.01 9.43
N LYS A 230 -5.24 -13.83 8.36
CA LYS A 230 -5.71 -13.31 7.07
C LYS A 230 -7.00 -14.03 6.64
N PRO A 231 -8.10 -13.30 6.41
CA PRO A 231 -9.32 -13.87 5.84
C PRO A 231 -9.06 -14.57 4.51
N ASN A 232 -9.72 -15.71 4.29
CA ASN A 232 -9.54 -16.51 3.07
C ASN A 232 -10.17 -15.88 1.82
N ARG A 233 -11.11 -14.95 2.00
CA ARG A 233 -11.75 -14.21 0.92
C ARG A 233 -11.30 -12.76 0.98
N PRO A 234 -10.71 -12.22 -0.10
CA PRO A 234 -10.33 -10.81 -0.16
C PRO A 234 -11.56 -9.91 -0.04
N LEU A 235 -11.33 -8.71 0.48
CA LEU A 235 -12.32 -7.64 0.52
C LEU A 235 -12.52 -7.04 -0.88
N ILE A 236 -11.42 -6.79 -1.61
CA ILE A 236 -11.40 -6.27 -2.98
C ILE A 236 -10.65 -7.25 -3.89
N GLU A 237 -11.19 -7.48 -5.09
CA GLU A 237 -10.47 -8.03 -6.25
C GLU A 237 -10.64 -7.07 -7.44
N ALA A 238 -9.72 -6.12 -7.57
CA ALA A 238 -9.76 -5.12 -8.64
C ALA A 238 -8.97 -5.62 -9.85
N LYS A 239 -9.63 -5.72 -11.01
CA LYS A 239 -8.97 -6.02 -12.29
C LYS A 239 -8.33 -4.75 -12.84
N PHE A 240 -7.02 -4.65 -12.74
CA PHE A 240 -6.25 -3.52 -13.24
C PHE A 240 -4.83 -3.96 -13.60
N ASP A 241 -4.35 -3.56 -14.78
CA ASP A 241 -2.97 -3.85 -15.19
C ASP A 241 -2.02 -2.77 -14.66
N LEU A 242 -1.32 -3.10 -13.56
CA LEU A 242 -0.34 -2.20 -12.94
C LEU A 242 0.86 -1.90 -13.85
N SER A 243 1.06 -2.62 -14.97
CA SER A 243 2.10 -2.23 -15.94
C SER A 243 1.82 -0.87 -16.58
N ASN A 244 0.57 -0.39 -16.56
CA ASN A 244 0.22 0.93 -17.09
C ASN A 244 0.58 2.09 -16.16
N VAL A 245 0.94 1.80 -14.90
CA VAL A 245 1.17 2.80 -13.85
C VAL A 245 2.58 2.70 -13.30
N LEU A 246 3.02 1.48 -12.93
CA LEU A 246 4.31 1.28 -12.30
C LEU A 246 5.46 1.48 -13.30
N LEU A 247 6.57 2.03 -12.81
CA LEU A 247 7.84 2.14 -13.52
C LEU A 247 8.80 1.02 -13.08
N GLU A 248 9.98 0.96 -13.68
CA GLU A 248 10.97 -0.09 -13.37
C GLU A 248 11.36 -0.08 -11.89
N LYS A 249 11.75 1.08 -11.36
CA LYS A 249 12.15 1.27 -9.96
C LYS A 249 11.29 2.35 -9.34
N MET A 250 10.68 2.03 -8.20
CA MET A 250 9.78 2.93 -7.48
C MET A 250 9.94 2.75 -5.97
N TYR A 251 9.40 3.69 -5.21
CA TYR A 251 9.42 3.67 -3.76
C TYR A 251 8.08 3.22 -3.22
N ALA A 252 8.09 2.42 -2.16
CA ALA A 252 6.91 2.04 -1.42
C ALA A 252 6.90 2.69 -0.05
N GLY A 253 5.72 2.90 0.51
CA GLY A 253 5.59 3.47 1.84
C GLY A 253 4.14 3.73 2.20
N PHE A 254 3.95 4.71 3.06
CA PHE A 254 2.65 5.07 3.59
C PHE A 254 2.45 6.58 3.56
N ALA A 255 1.21 6.99 3.41
CA ALA A 255 0.79 8.38 3.49
C ALA A 255 -0.48 8.47 4.32
N GLY A 256 -0.69 9.59 4.97
CA GLY A 256 -1.91 9.83 5.72
C GLY A 256 -2.13 11.31 5.94
N SER A 257 -3.37 11.66 6.19
CA SER A 257 -3.78 13.03 6.49
C SER A 257 -4.99 13.04 7.40
N MET A 258 -5.11 14.12 8.15
CA MET A 258 -6.32 14.43 8.88
C MET A 258 -6.91 15.79 8.49
N GLY A 259 -8.15 15.99 8.88
CA GLY A 259 -8.89 17.24 8.76
C GLY A 259 -8.84 18.03 10.07
N ARG A 260 -9.94 18.72 10.38
CA ARG A 260 -10.05 19.50 11.63
C ARG A 260 -10.21 18.59 12.86
N GLY A 261 -10.95 17.49 12.73
CA GLY A 261 -11.03 16.46 13.76
C GLY A 261 -9.70 15.68 13.80
N VAL A 262 -9.21 15.41 15.00
CA VAL A 262 -7.84 14.92 15.20
C VAL A 262 -7.82 13.40 15.29
N GLU A 263 -7.02 12.76 14.43
CA GLU A 263 -6.77 11.33 14.40
C GLU A 263 -5.29 11.01 14.27
N ARG A 264 -4.89 9.93 14.94
CA ARG A 264 -3.55 9.40 14.80
C ARG A 264 -3.53 8.20 13.86
N HIS A 265 -2.69 8.27 12.84
CA HIS A 265 -2.56 7.24 11.82
C HIS A 265 -1.22 6.54 11.98
N GLU A 266 -1.22 5.30 12.46
CA GLU A 266 0.00 4.57 12.81
C GLU A 266 0.15 3.28 12.03
N ILE A 267 1.38 2.98 11.62
CA ILE A 267 1.81 1.69 11.07
C ILE A 267 2.71 1.02 12.10
N TRP A 268 2.39 -0.21 12.48
CA TRP A 268 3.03 -0.94 13.58
C TRP A 268 4.06 -1.97 13.10
N ASP A 269 3.81 -2.56 11.94
CA ASP A 269 4.71 -3.49 11.29
C ASP A 269 4.53 -3.38 9.78
N TRP A 270 5.52 -3.87 9.02
CA TRP A 270 5.40 -3.92 7.56
C TRP A 270 6.30 -5.00 6.96
N THR A 271 5.71 -5.82 6.09
CA THR A 271 6.40 -6.79 5.25
C THR A 271 6.13 -6.51 3.79
N PHE A 272 7.13 -6.69 2.95
CA PHE A 272 6.99 -6.63 1.50
C PHE A 272 7.79 -7.77 0.85
N GLN A 273 7.25 -8.32 -0.22
CA GLN A 273 7.95 -9.25 -1.11
C GLN A 273 7.48 -9.07 -2.55
N ASN A 274 8.40 -9.05 -3.51
CA ASN A 274 8.10 -9.31 -4.93
C ASN A 274 8.96 -10.43 -5.53
#